data_AF-A0A731RAQ1-F1
#
_entry.id   AF-A0A731RAQ1-F1
#
_cell.length_a   1.000
_cell.length_b   1.000
_cell.length_c   1.000
_cell.angle_alpha   90.00
_cell.angle_beta   90.00
_cell.angle_gamma   90.00
#
_symmetry.space_group_name_H-M   'P 1'
#
loop_
_entity.id
_entity.type
_entity.pdbx_description
1 polymer ?
#
loop_
_entity_poly.entity_id
_entity_poly.type
_entity_poly.pdbx_seq_one_letter_code
_entity_poly.pdbx_strand_id
1 'polypeptide(L)'
;MRGIGAVIHFHSPTGSSVLSPDVSGMWNSIRDWFSLPAQDEAAQCFRIFYQPDEGTSSPDRLKCFLKLKALASPGRQANFTAERICGTGETICMIASGKNSDLPPVTLHLNDQEWPTAQPQESAPTTETRGGPGSKGIPITSAQMQTWLDLPPEAKRSAGGWRKWAQAQGVTLGSASLCLTNTGLTPYGRERLHPLKERGMPIAVDQIQAWRDLSAEARSVAGGWVAWAQSQGIAITSARKHLTNTGLTLYGMERLQHPEERGSAITKAQLLTWLNMSPEEHSKAGGWITWAQAQGIATNNARMYLSNTGLTARGMERIQRPEERGFPITDR
;
A
#
# COMPACT_ATOMS: atom_id res chain seq x y z
N MET A 1 -43.88 -8.06 -11.03
CA MET A 1 -43.10 -8.58 -12.18
C MET A 1 -41.65 -8.68 -11.76
N ARG A 2 -41.12 -9.91 -11.65
CA ARG A 2 -39.72 -10.18 -11.27
C ARG A 2 -38.83 -9.95 -12.49
N GLY A 3 -37.99 -8.92 -12.46
CA GLY A 3 -36.95 -8.72 -13.45
C GLY A 3 -35.80 -9.68 -13.21
N ILE A 4 -35.62 -10.63 -14.14
CA ILE A 4 -34.50 -11.57 -14.17
C ILE A 4 -33.27 -10.75 -14.57
N GLY A 5 -32.32 -10.56 -13.64
CA GLY A 5 -31.07 -9.87 -13.92
C GLY A 5 -30.22 -10.70 -14.88
N ALA A 6 -29.81 -10.10 -16.00
CA ALA A 6 -28.98 -10.74 -17.01
C ALA A 6 -27.65 -11.20 -16.41
N VAL A 7 -27.27 -12.44 -16.72
CA VAL A 7 -25.96 -13.02 -16.48
C VAL A 7 -25.06 -12.58 -17.63
N ILE A 8 -24.05 -11.76 -17.35
CA ILE A 8 -23.07 -11.33 -18.35
C ILE A 8 -21.97 -12.38 -18.41
N HIS A 9 -21.91 -13.13 -19.51
CA HIS A 9 -20.83 -14.08 -19.79
C HIS A 9 -19.69 -13.36 -20.51
N PHE A 10 -18.45 -13.54 -20.03
CA PHE A 10 -17.25 -13.03 -20.68
C PHE A 10 -16.66 -14.16 -21.53
N HIS A 11 -16.61 -13.98 -22.86
CA HIS A 11 -16.02 -14.96 -23.76
C HIS A 11 -14.50 -14.85 -23.78
N SER A 12 -13.82 -16.00 -23.72
CA SER A 12 -12.38 -16.12 -23.94
C SER A 12 -12.05 -15.94 -25.42
N PRO A 13 -10.94 -15.27 -25.79
CA PRO A 13 -10.39 -15.38 -27.13
C PRO A 13 -9.90 -16.82 -27.33
N THR A 14 -10.43 -17.46 -28.37
CA THR A 14 -10.08 -18.83 -28.73
C THR A 14 -8.58 -18.93 -29.04
N GLY A 15 -7.85 -19.71 -28.24
CA GLY A 15 -6.51 -20.18 -28.57
C GLY A 15 -5.37 -19.59 -27.75
N SER A 16 -5.31 -19.85 -26.44
CA SER A 16 -4.04 -19.96 -25.73
C SER A 16 -4.23 -20.73 -24.43
N SER A 17 -3.52 -21.86 -24.28
CA SER A 17 -3.56 -22.76 -23.12
C SER A 17 -2.78 -22.19 -21.93
N VAL A 18 -3.17 -21.01 -21.46
CA VAL A 18 -2.73 -20.43 -20.20
C VAL A 18 -3.97 -20.31 -19.32
N LEU A 19 -3.88 -20.78 -18.07
CA LEU A 19 -4.92 -20.57 -17.06
C LEU A 19 -5.09 -19.06 -16.85
N SER A 20 -6.02 -18.45 -17.59
CA SER A 20 -6.45 -17.09 -17.35
C SER A 20 -7.15 -17.05 -15.99
N PRO A 21 -6.97 -15.99 -15.18
CA PRO A 21 -7.76 -15.82 -13.97
C PRO A 21 -9.23 -15.89 -14.36
N ASP A 22 -10.06 -16.62 -13.61
CA ASP A 22 -11.51 -16.63 -13.82
C ASP A 22 -12.09 -15.26 -13.44
N VAL A 23 -11.92 -14.28 -14.33
CA VAL A 23 -12.35 -12.90 -14.14
C VAL A 23 -13.87 -12.82 -13.98
N SER A 24 -14.61 -13.78 -14.53
CA SER A 24 -16.05 -13.89 -14.34
C SER A 24 -16.40 -14.28 -12.89
N GLY A 25 -15.75 -15.33 -12.38
CA GLY A 25 -15.88 -15.75 -10.97
C GLY A 25 -15.42 -14.66 -9.99
N MET A 26 -14.28 -14.04 -10.28
CA MET A 26 -13.73 -12.92 -9.52
C MET A 26 -14.68 -11.72 -9.48
N TRP A 27 -15.26 -11.33 -10.62
CA TRP A 27 -16.27 -10.25 -10.68
C TRP A 27 -17.51 -10.60 -9.86
N ASN A 28 -18.00 -11.84 -9.99
CA ASN A 28 -19.17 -12.30 -9.23
C ASN A 28 -18.96 -12.25 -7.71
N SER A 29 -17.71 -12.39 -7.23
CA SER A 29 -17.37 -12.33 -5.81
C SER A 29 -17.52 -10.93 -5.18
N ILE A 30 -17.51 -9.87 -5.99
CA ILE A 30 -17.61 -8.48 -5.54
C ILE A 30 -18.75 -7.69 -6.20
N ARG A 31 -19.50 -8.32 -7.12
CA ARG A 31 -20.59 -7.67 -7.89
C ARG A 31 -21.63 -7.03 -6.97
N ASP A 32 -21.92 -7.66 -5.84
CA ASP A 32 -22.88 -7.19 -4.83
C ASP A 32 -22.40 -5.93 -4.08
N TRP A 33 -21.14 -5.51 -4.25
CA TRP A 33 -20.63 -4.27 -3.64
C TRP A 33 -21.09 -3.03 -4.38
N PHE A 34 -21.57 -3.17 -5.61
CA PHE A 34 -21.95 -2.08 -6.49
C PHE A 34 -23.49 -2.03 -6.63
N SER A 35 -24.05 -0.82 -6.57
CA SER A 35 -25.46 -0.61 -6.86
C SER A 35 -25.78 -1.02 -8.30
N LEU A 36 -26.99 -1.54 -8.56
CA LEU A 36 -27.43 -1.96 -9.90
C LEU A 36 -27.06 -0.98 -11.04
N PRO A 37 -27.29 0.35 -10.94
CA PRO A 37 -26.94 1.28 -12.03
C PRO A 37 -25.43 1.47 -12.23
N ALA A 38 -24.61 1.11 -11.24
CA ALA A 38 -23.15 1.23 -11.29
C ALA A 38 -22.45 -0.09 -11.69
N GLN A 39 -23.18 -1.21 -11.80
CA GLN A 39 -22.58 -2.53 -12.04
C GLN A 39 -21.93 -2.65 -13.41
N ASP A 40 -22.52 -2.07 -14.46
CA ASP A 40 -21.97 -2.16 -15.82
C ASP A 40 -20.64 -1.38 -15.93
N GLU A 41 -20.63 -0.17 -15.38
CA GLU A 41 -19.44 0.68 -15.35
C GLU A 41 -18.33 0.09 -14.45
N ALA A 42 -18.71 -0.48 -13.30
CA ALA A 42 -17.79 -1.19 -12.43
C ALA A 42 -17.25 -2.47 -13.09
N ALA A 43 -18.08 -3.26 -13.79
CA ALA A 43 -17.62 -4.44 -14.51
C ALA A 43 -16.59 -4.09 -15.59
N GLN A 44 -16.80 -2.97 -16.30
CA GLN A 44 -15.84 -2.48 -17.28
C GLN A 44 -14.51 -2.07 -16.64
N CYS A 45 -14.56 -1.30 -15.54
CA CYS A 45 -13.35 -0.90 -14.82
C CYS A 45 -12.63 -2.13 -14.23
N PHE A 46 -13.37 -3.13 -13.75
CA PHE A 46 -12.84 -4.39 -13.23
C PHE A 46 -12.09 -5.18 -14.30
N ARG A 47 -12.69 -5.28 -15.50
CA ARG A 47 -12.06 -5.91 -16.66
C ARG A 47 -10.77 -5.21 -17.03
N ILE A 48 -10.78 -3.89 -17.24
CA ILE A 48 -9.57 -3.13 -17.63
C ILE A 48 -8.47 -3.26 -16.57
N PHE A 49 -8.84 -3.34 -15.29
CA PHE A 49 -7.87 -3.49 -14.21
C PHE A 49 -7.17 -4.86 -14.21
N TYR A 50 -7.92 -5.96 -14.33
CA TYR A 50 -7.38 -7.33 -14.28
C TYR A 50 -6.93 -7.90 -15.63
N GLN A 51 -7.59 -7.49 -16.71
CA GLN A 51 -7.36 -7.88 -18.11
C GLN A 51 -7.33 -6.62 -18.98
N PRO A 52 -6.26 -5.81 -18.90
CA PRO A 52 -6.09 -4.66 -19.77
C PRO A 52 -5.96 -5.10 -21.24
N ASP A 53 -6.54 -4.33 -22.16
CA ASP A 53 -6.27 -4.48 -23.59
C ASP A 53 -4.82 -4.07 -23.91
N GLU A 54 -4.26 -4.60 -25.00
CA GLU A 54 -2.94 -4.19 -25.51
C GLU A 54 -2.88 -2.67 -25.67
N GLY A 55 -1.97 -2.02 -24.93
CA GLY A 55 -1.80 -0.57 -24.92
C GLY A 55 -2.40 0.17 -23.72
N THR A 56 -3.12 -0.51 -22.81
CA THR A 56 -3.63 0.15 -21.58
C THR A 56 -2.47 0.51 -20.64
N SER A 57 -2.32 1.79 -20.32
CA SER A 57 -1.25 2.28 -19.46
C SER A 57 -1.46 1.95 -17.97
N SER A 58 -0.39 1.82 -17.19
CA SER A 58 -0.46 1.66 -15.72
C SER A 58 -1.26 2.77 -15.03
N PRO A 59 -1.14 4.07 -15.40
CA PRO A 59 -2.01 5.13 -14.89
C PRO A 59 -3.50 4.91 -15.19
N ASP A 60 -3.86 4.44 -16.38
CA ASP A 60 -5.27 4.20 -16.74
C ASP A 60 -5.85 2.99 -16.03
N ARG A 61 -5.04 1.95 -15.81
CA ARG A 61 -5.39 0.82 -14.92
C ARG A 61 -5.61 1.29 -13.48
N LEU A 62 -4.79 2.20 -12.97
CA LEU A 62 -4.99 2.80 -11.66
C LEU A 62 -6.27 3.64 -11.61
N LYS A 63 -6.57 4.43 -12.64
CA LYS A 63 -7.83 5.20 -12.71
C LYS A 63 -9.03 4.25 -12.65
N CYS A 64 -8.99 3.13 -13.37
CA CYS A 64 -10.03 2.10 -13.30
C CYS A 64 -10.14 1.51 -11.88
N PHE A 65 -9.02 1.23 -11.21
CA PHE A 65 -9.02 0.78 -9.81
C PHE A 65 -9.63 1.79 -8.84
N LEU A 66 -9.27 3.06 -8.96
CA LEU A 66 -9.81 4.13 -8.12
C LEU A 66 -11.29 4.40 -8.42
N LYS A 67 -11.70 4.24 -9.68
CA LYS A 67 -13.10 4.34 -10.09
C LYS A 67 -13.94 3.18 -9.56
N LEU A 68 -13.43 1.95 -9.61
CA LEU A 68 -14.02 0.80 -8.91
C LEU A 68 -14.22 1.09 -7.43
N LYS A 69 -13.18 1.60 -6.76
CA LYS A 69 -13.27 1.98 -5.35
C LYS A 69 -14.38 3.01 -5.10
N ALA A 70 -14.50 4.01 -5.96
CA ALA A 70 -15.51 5.06 -5.82
C ALA A 70 -16.95 4.56 -6.07
N LEU A 71 -17.13 3.63 -7.03
CA LEU A 71 -18.43 3.04 -7.37
C LEU A 71 -18.89 1.99 -6.34
N ALA A 72 -17.97 1.42 -5.56
CA ALA A 72 -18.32 0.50 -4.50
C ALA A 72 -19.11 1.21 -3.38
N SER A 73 -20.05 0.48 -2.77
CA SER A 73 -20.83 0.95 -1.62
C SER A 73 -19.90 1.46 -0.52
N PRO A 74 -20.27 2.51 0.24
CA PRO A 74 -19.37 3.16 1.20
C PRO A 74 -18.66 2.19 2.17
N GLY A 75 -19.35 1.16 2.66
CA GLY A 75 -18.78 0.14 3.55
C GLY A 75 -17.83 -0.87 2.88
N ARG A 76 -17.68 -0.84 1.55
CA ARG A 76 -16.84 -1.73 0.74
C ARG A 76 -15.64 -1.01 0.14
N GLN A 77 -15.62 0.33 0.10
CA GLN A 77 -14.50 1.10 -0.47
C GLN A 77 -13.18 0.87 0.26
N ALA A 78 -13.24 0.53 1.56
CA ALA A 78 -12.07 0.18 2.36
C ALA A 78 -11.39 -1.13 1.91
N ASN A 79 -12.10 -2.01 1.19
CA ASN A 79 -11.55 -3.24 0.63
C ASN A 79 -10.59 -2.98 -0.53
N PHE A 80 -10.59 -1.76 -1.09
CA PHE A 80 -9.70 -1.32 -2.15
C PHE A 80 -8.53 -0.55 -1.55
N THR A 81 -7.34 -1.17 -1.56
CA THR A 81 -6.11 -0.57 -1.04
C THR A 81 -5.09 -0.42 -2.16
N ALA A 82 -4.44 0.75 -2.21
CA ALA A 82 -3.29 0.99 -3.09
C ALA A 82 -2.11 1.41 -2.22
N GLU A 83 -1.08 0.55 -2.14
CA GLU A 83 0.16 0.83 -1.42
C GLU A 83 1.25 1.19 -2.43
N ARG A 84 1.80 2.41 -2.31
CA ARG A 84 2.96 2.82 -3.09
C ARG A 84 4.23 2.36 -2.40
N ILE A 85 5.11 1.71 -3.16
CA ILE A 85 6.44 1.34 -2.71
C ILE A 85 7.38 2.51 -2.96
N CYS A 86 7.84 3.13 -1.87
CA CYS A 86 8.79 4.24 -1.96
C CYS A 86 10.12 3.76 -2.57
N GLY A 87 10.57 4.43 -3.63
CA GLY A 87 11.87 4.17 -4.27
C GLY A 87 11.84 3.20 -5.46
N THR A 88 10.71 2.57 -5.77
CA THR A 88 10.58 1.67 -6.95
C THR A 88 9.58 2.18 -8.00
N GLY A 89 8.75 3.17 -7.67
CA GLY A 89 7.65 3.62 -8.55
C GLY A 89 6.50 2.62 -8.64
N GLU A 90 6.53 1.52 -7.89
CA GLU A 90 5.44 0.53 -7.91
C GLU A 90 4.30 0.95 -6.99
N THR A 91 3.08 0.70 -7.44
CA THR A 91 1.88 0.74 -6.60
C THR A 91 1.20 -0.62 -6.66
N ILE A 92 1.05 -1.24 -5.50
CA ILE A 92 0.31 -2.49 -5.34
C ILE A 92 -1.14 -2.15 -5.03
N CYS A 93 -2.03 -2.50 -5.95
CA CYS A 93 -3.47 -2.36 -5.83
C CYS A 93 -4.08 -3.72 -5.44
N MET A 94 -4.89 -3.74 -4.39
CA MET A 94 -5.48 -4.96 -3.84
C MET A 94 -6.97 -4.74 -3.54
N ILE A 95 -7.79 -5.75 -3.85
CA ILE A 95 -9.22 -5.79 -3.60
C ILE A 95 -9.50 -6.99 -2.69
N ALA A 96 -9.87 -6.75 -1.44
CA ALA A 96 -10.07 -7.80 -0.46
C ALA A 96 -11.53 -8.28 -0.43
N SER A 97 -11.85 -9.33 -1.19
CA SER A 97 -13.17 -9.99 -1.08
C SER A 97 -13.17 -10.96 0.09
N GLY A 98 -13.89 -10.62 1.17
CA GLY A 98 -13.84 -11.34 2.47
C GLY A 98 -14.29 -12.81 2.47
N LYS A 99 -14.58 -13.40 1.31
CA LYS A 99 -14.89 -14.82 1.14
C LYS A 99 -13.83 -15.44 0.24
N ASN A 100 -12.72 -15.88 0.83
CA ASN A 100 -11.51 -16.35 0.14
C ASN A 100 -10.89 -15.26 -0.77
N SER A 101 -9.69 -14.81 -0.42
CA SER A 101 -8.96 -13.77 -1.15
C SER A 101 -8.46 -14.28 -2.51
N ASP A 102 -9.37 -14.53 -3.44
CA ASP A 102 -9.08 -15.08 -4.77
C ASP A 102 -8.80 -13.97 -5.80
N LEU A 103 -8.84 -12.70 -5.38
CA LEU A 103 -8.48 -11.56 -6.21
C LEU A 103 -6.97 -11.31 -6.09
N PRO A 104 -6.16 -11.60 -7.14
CA PRO A 104 -4.73 -11.37 -7.07
C PRO A 104 -4.43 -9.86 -6.94
N PRO A 105 -3.40 -9.47 -6.18
CA PRO A 105 -2.93 -8.09 -6.17
C PRO A 105 -2.37 -7.73 -7.54
N VAL A 106 -2.64 -6.51 -8.00
CA VAL A 106 -2.10 -5.98 -9.26
C VAL A 106 -1.03 -4.96 -8.94
N THR A 107 0.19 -5.19 -9.43
CA THR A 107 1.28 -4.22 -9.33
C THR A 107 1.28 -3.33 -10.56
N LEU A 108 1.19 -2.02 -10.36
CA LEU A 108 1.23 -1.00 -11.39
C LEU A 108 2.52 -0.19 -11.26
N HIS A 109 3.24 0.01 -12.36
CA HIS A 109 4.42 0.87 -12.39
C HIS A 109 4.01 2.30 -12.73
N LEU A 110 4.23 3.22 -11.81
CA LEU A 110 3.84 4.63 -11.91
C LEU A 110 5.02 5.50 -11.53
N ASN A 111 5.40 6.41 -12.43
CA ASN A 111 6.45 7.36 -12.12
C ASN A 111 5.99 8.30 -10.98
N ASP A 112 6.94 8.91 -10.28
CA ASP A 112 6.70 9.81 -9.16
C ASP A 112 5.82 11.04 -9.54
N GLN A 113 5.76 11.36 -10.84
CA GLN A 113 4.94 12.41 -11.43
C GLN A 113 3.54 11.98 -11.87
N GLU A 114 3.27 10.67 -12.03
CA GLU A 114 2.02 10.14 -12.61
C GLU A 114 0.98 9.77 -11.56
N TRP A 115 1.43 9.44 -10.34
CA TRP A 115 0.57 9.14 -9.19
C TRP A 115 -0.42 10.27 -8.84
N PRO A 116 -0.01 11.56 -8.80
CA PRO A 116 -0.93 12.66 -8.53
C PRO A 116 -1.99 12.83 -9.62
N THR A 117 -1.66 12.52 -10.88
CA THR A 117 -2.48 12.73 -12.07
C THR A 117 -3.57 11.66 -12.24
N ALA A 118 -3.39 10.50 -11.62
CA ALA A 118 -4.38 9.42 -11.60
C ALA A 118 -5.47 9.60 -10.52
N GLN A 119 -5.29 10.54 -9.58
CA GLN A 119 -6.38 10.95 -8.69
C GLN A 119 -7.34 11.87 -9.46
N PRO A 120 -8.66 11.80 -9.24
CA PRO A 120 -9.60 12.72 -9.89
C PRO A 120 -9.20 14.17 -9.57
N GLN A 121 -8.67 14.89 -10.57
CA GLN A 121 -8.40 16.31 -10.48
C GLN A 121 -9.72 17.07 -10.72
N GLU A 122 -10.12 17.86 -9.75
CA GLU A 122 -11.06 18.95 -9.94
C GLU A 122 -10.28 20.14 -10.54
N SER A 123 -10.82 20.71 -11.62
CA SER A 123 -10.13 21.52 -12.62
C SER A 123 -9.71 22.94 -12.15
N ALA A 124 -8.44 23.30 -12.42
CA ALA A 124 -7.87 24.63 -12.75
C ALA A 124 -7.95 25.80 -11.71
N PRO A 125 -7.20 26.92 -11.88
CA PRO A 125 -6.18 27.25 -12.89
C PRO A 125 -4.76 27.50 -12.33
N THR A 126 -3.81 27.44 -13.26
CA THR A 126 -2.38 27.67 -13.17
C THR A 126 -2.02 29.05 -12.63
N THR A 127 -1.14 29.06 -11.63
CA THR A 127 -0.19 30.16 -11.45
C THR A 127 1.14 29.54 -11.04
N GLU A 128 2.05 29.52 -12.01
CA GLU A 128 3.43 29.09 -11.82
C GLU A 128 4.14 30.10 -10.92
N THR A 129 4.75 29.63 -9.83
CA THR A 129 5.96 30.26 -9.30
C THR A 129 6.94 29.15 -8.94
N ARG A 130 7.80 28.90 -9.93
CA ARG A 130 9.11 28.26 -9.93
C ARG A 130 9.79 28.17 -8.56
N GLY A 131 10.02 26.93 -8.10
CA GLY A 131 11.01 26.58 -7.08
C GLY A 131 11.70 25.27 -7.48
N GLY A 132 13.01 25.32 -7.71
CA GLY A 132 13.79 24.26 -8.38
C GLY A 132 13.95 22.94 -7.60
N PRO A 133 14.53 21.92 -8.26
CA PRO A 133 14.66 20.57 -7.71
C PRO A 133 15.80 20.53 -6.68
N GLY A 134 15.47 20.35 -5.40
CA GLY A 134 16.48 20.12 -4.37
C GLY A 134 16.14 20.50 -2.94
N SER A 135 15.00 21.15 -2.67
CA SER A 135 14.60 21.45 -1.30
C SER A 135 14.13 20.18 -0.58
N LYS A 136 15.05 19.51 0.13
CA LYS A 136 14.72 18.60 1.23
C LYS A 136 13.97 19.43 2.27
N GLY A 137 12.65 19.51 2.14
CA GLY A 137 11.81 20.24 3.09
C GLY A 137 12.05 19.77 4.53
N ILE A 138 11.63 20.58 5.50
CA ILE A 138 11.82 20.26 6.91
C ILE A 138 10.68 19.34 7.37
N PRO A 139 10.92 18.34 8.24
CA PRO A 139 9.85 17.58 8.87
C PRO A 139 8.94 18.50 9.70
N ILE A 140 7.63 18.26 9.69
CA ILE A 140 6.67 19.04 10.47
C ILE A 140 7.00 18.99 11.97
N THR A 141 7.00 20.15 12.62
CA THR A 141 7.25 20.30 14.05
C THR A 141 5.95 20.30 14.86
N SER A 142 6.03 20.06 16.17
CA SER A 142 4.86 20.15 17.05
C SER A 142 4.25 21.54 17.08
N ALA A 143 5.08 22.60 17.01
CA ALA A 143 4.60 23.98 16.92
C ALA A 143 3.77 24.21 15.65
N GLN A 144 4.23 23.73 14.50
CA GLN A 144 3.49 23.83 13.24
C GLN A 144 2.18 23.02 13.28
N MET A 145 2.18 21.84 13.91
CA MET A 145 0.94 21.07 14.12
C MET A 145 -0.07 21.84 14.97
N GLN A 146 0.39 22.48 16.05
CA GLN A 146 -0.45 23.30 16.93
C GLN A 146 -1.00 24.51 16.16
N THR A 147 -0.15 25.23 15.41
CA THR A 147 -0.58 26.35 14.57
C THR A 147 -1.67 25.93 13.59
N TRP A 148 -1.51 24.79 12.90
CA TRP A 148 -2.55 24.31 11.99
C TRP A 148 -3.82 23.91 12.73
N LEU A 149 -3.72 23.29 13.91
CA LEU A 149 -4.88 22.93 14.72
C LEU A 149 -5.70 24.17 15.09
N ASP A 150 -5.03 25.23 15.56
CA ASP A 150 -5.64 26.46 16.09
C ASP A 150 -6.22 27.38 15.02
N LEU A 151 -5.87 27.18 13.74
CA LEU A 151 -6.46 27.97 12.66
C LEU A 151 -7.98 27.73 12.54
N PRO A 152 -8.79 28.80 12.41
CA PRO A 152 -10.21 28.66 12.19
C PRO A 152 -10.49 28.02 10.81
N PRO A 153 -11.65 27.38 10.62
CA PRO A 153 -12.01 26.71 9.37
C PRO A 153 -11.89 27.60 8.13
N GLU A 154 -12.22 28.89 8.25
CA GLU A 154 -12.14 29.89 7.20
C GLU A 154 -10.69 30.12 6.77
N ALA A 155 -9.78 30.27 7.73
CA ALA A 155 -8.35 30.45 7.45
C ALA A 155 -7.73 29.20 6.83
N LYS A 156 -8.14 27.99 7.26
CA LYS A 156 -7.72 26.72 6.64
C LYS A 156 -8.19 26.62 5.19
N ARG A 157 -9.40 27.11 4.88
CA ARG A 157 -9.95 27.18 3.53
C ARG A 157 -9.22 28.20 2.67
N SER A 158 -8.94 29.39 3.20
CA SER A 158 -8.16 30.44 2.52
C SER A 158 -6.71 30.03 2.26
N ALA A 159 -6.12 29.21 3.14
CA ALA A 159 -4.81 28.60 2.91
C ALA A 159 -4.83 27.51 1.80
N GLY A 160 -6.01 27.16 1.28
CA GLY A 160 -6.20 26.15 0.24
C GLY A 160 -5.90 24.72 0.71
N GLY A 161 -6.10 24.46 2.00
CA GLY A 161 -5.91 23.15 2.62
C GLY A 161 -4.48 22.89 3.11
N TRP A 162 -4.30 21.79 3.85
CA TRP A 162 -3.06 21.52 4.58
C TRP A 162 -1.84 21.36 3.66
N ARG A 163 -2.02 20.91 2.41
CA ARG A 163 -0.92 20.72 1.45
C ARG A 163 -0.26 22.04 1.07
N LYS A 164 -1.07 23.01 0.63
CA LYS A 164 -0.61 24.35 0.24
C LYS A 164 -0.02 25.07 1.44
N TRP A 165 -0.69 24.96 2.59
CA TRP A 165 -0.18 25.51 3.84
C TRP A 165 1.18 24.91 4.22
N ALA A 166 1.34 23.59 4.22
CA ALA A 166 2.60 22.93 4.57
C ALA A 166 3.73 23.29 3.61
N GLN A 167 3.45 23.37 2.30
CA GLN A 167 4.43 23.82 1.31
C GLN A 167 4.89 25.26 1.55
N ALA A 168 3.95 26.17 1.86
CA ALA A 168 4.27 27.56 2.19
C ALA A 168 5.16 27.68 3.45
N GLN A 169 5.07 26.71 4.36
CA GLN A 169 5.89 26.62 5.57
C GLN A 169 7.23 25.88 5.33
N GLY A 170 7.55 25.48 4.10
CA GLY A 170 8.75 24.70 3.77
C GLY A 170 8.73 23.27 4.36
N VAL A 171 7.56 22.77 4.76
CA VAL A 171 7.39 21.45 5.36
C VAL A 171 7.25 20.39 4.29
N THR A 172 7.88 19.23 4.47
CA THR A 172 7.69 18.10 3.55
C THR A 172 6.24 17.62 3.58
N LEU A 173 5.65 17.45 2.39
CA LEU A 173 4.31 16.86 2.26
C LEU A 173 4.22 15.47 2.91
N GLY A 174 5.31 14.69 2.85
CA GLY A 174 5.41 13.40 3.53
C GLY A 174 5.15 13.53 5.02
N SER A 175 5.90 14.37 5.73
CA SER A 175 5.70 14.55 7.18
C SER A 175 4.37 15.23 7.54
N ALA A 176 3.93 16.20 6.73
CA ALA A 176 2.67 16.90 6.95
C ALA A 176 1.45 15.98 6.76
N SER A 177 1.44 15.13 5.73
CA SER A 177 0.35 14.18 5.48
C SER A 177 0.12 13.19 6.62
N LEU A 178 1.19 12.86 7.37
CA LEU A 178 1.07 11.99 8.53
C LEU A 178 0.36 12.68 9.69
N CYS A 179 0.41 14.00 9.79
CA CYS A 179 -0.04 14.74 10.97
C CYS A 179 -1.29 15.58 10.72
N LEU A 180 -1.52 16.05 9.49
CA LEU A 180 -2.52 17.08 9.18
C LEU A 180 -3.69 16.53 8.35
N THR A 181 -4.86 17.13 8.55
CA THR A 181 -6.04 17.03 7.67
C THR A 181 -6.52 18.43 7.32
N ASN A 182 -7.42 18.58 6.34
CA ASN A 182 -7.98 19.91 6.01
C ASN A 182 -8.78 20.52 7.17
N THR A 183 -9.23 19.70 8.12
CA THR A 183 -10.03 20.15 9.28
C THR A 183 -9.21 20.27 10.57
N GLY A 184 -8.03 19.68 10.63
CA GLY A 184 -7.17 19.71 11.82
C GLY A 184 -6.04 18.70 11.73
N LEU A 185 -5.99 17.75 12.68
CA LEU A 185 -4.94 16.74 12.78
C LEU A 185 -5.46 15.33 12.50
N THR A 186 -4.58 14.47 11.99
CA THR A 186 -4.80 13.02 11.96
C THR A 186 -4.74 12.46 13.40
N PRO A 187 -5.22 11.22 13.65
CA PRO A 187 -4.99 10.55 14.93
C PRO A 187 -3.51 10.51 15.33
N TYR A 188 -2.63 10.25 14.36
CA TYR A 188 -1.18 10.31 14.54
C TYR A 188 -0.69 11.71 14.93
N GLY A 189 -1.19 12.75 14.26
CA GLY A 189 -0.86 14.14 14.57
C GLY A 189 -1.28 14.53 15.98
N ARG A 190 -2.45 14.07 16.45
CA ARG A 190 -2.90 14.27 17.83
C ARG A 190 -2.01 13.54 18.83
N GLU A 191 -1.74 12.25 18.64
CA GLU A 191 -0.83 11.49 19.51
C GLU A 191 0.56 12.14 19.59
N ARG A 192 1.07 12.64 18.47
CA ARG A 192 2.38 13.28 18.43
C ARG A 192 2.40 14.62 19.17
N LEU A 193 1.27 15.30 19.27
CA LEU A 193 1.13 16.56 19.99
C LEU A 193 1.16 16.37 21.53
N HIS A 194 0.76 15.19 22.02
CA HIS A 194 0.88 14.85 23.44
C HIS A 194 2.34 14.75 23.89
N PRO A 195 2.65 15.14 25.16
CA PRO A 195 3.92 14.86 25.81
C PRO A 195 4.30 13.39 25.67
N LEU A 196 5.60 13.10 25.53
CA LEU A 196 6.09 11.72 25.34
C LEU A 196 5.62 10.74 26.42
N LYS A 197 5.43 11.21 27.66
CA LYS A 197 4.97 10.42 28.81
C LYS A 197 3.48 10.03 28.72
N GLU A 198 2.71 10.72 27.89
CA GLU A 198 1.27 10.50 27.68
C GLU A 198 0.97 9.78 26.36
N ARG A 199 2.02 9.39 25.60
CA ARG A 199 1.85 8.62 24.37
C ARG A 199 1.54 7.17 24.70
N GLY A 200 0.85 6.51 23.77
CA GLY A 200 0.53 5.09 23.91
C GLY A 200 1.77 4.20 24.08
N MET A 201 1.54 3.00 24.58
CA MET A 201 2.60 2.02 24.84
C MET A 201 3.07 1.36 23.53
N PRO A 202 4.32 0.85 23.48
CA PRO A 202 4.74 -0.03 22.39
C PRO A 202 3.79 -1.22 22.26
N ILE A 203 3.49 -1.64 21.03
CA ILE A 203 2.66 -2.81 20.80
C ILE A 203 3.39 -4.08 21.25
N ALA A 204 2.70 -4.89 22.04
CA ALA A 204 3.20 -6.18 22.52
C ALA A 204 2.89 -7.32 21.53
N VAL A 205 3.59 -8.45 21.64
CA VAL A 205 3.47 -9.58 20.69
C VAL A 205 2.08 -10.21 20.73
N ASP A 206 1.56 -10.40 21.93
CA ASP A 206 0.20 -10.80 22.25
C ASP A 206 -0.86 -9.87 21.64
N GLN A 207 -0.60 -8.56 21.57
CA GLN A 207 -1.50 -7.61 20.90
C GLN A 207 -1.44 -7.74 19.37
N ILE A 208 -0.27 -7.98 18.78
CA ILE A 208 -0.13 -8.28 17.35
C ILE A 208 -0.90 -9.58 17.02
N GLN A 209 -0.77 -10.57 17.89
CA GLN A 209 -1.47 -11.85 17.79
C GLN A 209 -2.99 -11.68 17.89
N ALA A 210 -3.47 -10.94 18.89
CA ALA A 210 -4.89 -10.64 19.05
C ALA A 210 -5.48 -9.96 17.81
N TRP A 211 -4.79 -8.98 17.22
CA TRP A 211 -5.24 -8.34 15.98
C TRP A 211 -5.24 -9.29 14.77
N ARG A 212 -4.28 -10.22 14.69
CA ARG A 212 -4.23 -11.27 13.66
C ARG A 212 -5.42 -12.22 13.74
N ASP A 213 -5.86 -12.56 14.94
CA ASP A 213 -6.92 -13.55 15.16
C ASP A 213 -8.33 -12.96 15.02
N LEU A 214 -8.48 -11.63 14.99
CA LEU A 214 -9.76 -11.00 14.69
C LEU A 214 -10.25 -11.36 13.27
N SER A 215 -11.54 -11.64 13.14
CA SER A 215 -12.18 -11.75 11.82
C SER A 215 -12.24 -10.39 11.12
N ALA A 216 -12.49 -10.38 9.81
CA ALA A 216 -12.68 -9.14 9.06
C ALA A 216 -13.82 -8.29 9.62
N GLU A 217 -14.90 -8.92 10.06
CA GLU A 217 -16.06 -8.28 10.70
C GLU A 217 -15.65 -7.66 12.04
N ALA A 218 -14.90 -8.39 12.87
CA ALA A 218 -14.45 -7.89 14.17
C ALA A 218 -13.49 -6.69 14.01
N ARG A 219 -12.61 -6.70 13.00
CA ARG A 219 -11.75 -5.53 12.68
C ARG A 219 -12.56 -4.33 12.20
N SER A 220 -13.63 -4.57 11.44
CA SER A 220 -14.55 -3.52 11.00
C SER A 220 -15.29 -2.90 12.18
N VAL A 221 -15.83 -3.73 13.08
CA VAL A 221 -16.49 -3.28 14.33
C VAL A 221 -15.53 -2.51 15.23
N ALA A 222 -14.26 -2.90 15.26
CA ALA A 222 -13.22 -2.18 15.99
C ALA A 222 -12.85 -0.81 15.38
N GLY A 223 -13.41 -0.43 14.22
CA GLY A 223 -13.14 0.84 13.55
C GLY A 223 -11.78 0.89 12.85
N GLY A 224 -11.19 -0.28 12.55
CA GLY A 224 -9.85 -0.41 11.98
C GLY A 224 -8.73 -0.35 13.03
N TRP A 225 -7.49 -0.59 12.57
CA TRP A 225 -6.35 -0.78 13.48
C TRP A 225 -6.01 0.46 14.31
N VAL A 226 -6.32 1.67 13.82
CA VAL A 226 -6.05 2.92 14.55
C VAL A 226 -6.96 3.03 15.77
N ALA A 227 -8.27 2.87 15.58
CA ALA A 227 -9.24 2.95 16.66
C ALA A 227 -9.04 1.82 17.67
N TRP A 228 -8.73 0.62 17.18
CA TRP A 228 -8.36 -0.51 18.02
C TRP A 228 -7.07 -0.26 18.82
N ALA A 229 -6.00 0.25 18.20
CA ALA A 229 -4.76 0.54 18.90
C ALA A 229 -4.98 1.60 20.01
N GLN A 230 -5.76 2.63 19.72
CA GLN A 230 -6.10 3.67 20.70
C GLN A 230 -6.90 3.11 21.88
N SER A 231 -7.88 2.23 21.64
CA SER A 231 -8.68 1.63 22.73
C SER A 231 -7.86 0.70 23.63
N GLN A 232 -6.76 0.16 23.11
CA GLN A 232 -5.79 -0.66 23.83
C GLN A 232 -4.64 0.16 24.45
N GLY A 233 -4.66 1.49 24.31
CA GLY A 233 -3.58 2.37 24.80
C GLY A 233 -2.25 2.16 24.07
N ILE A 234 -2.26 1.64 22.85
CA ILE A 234 -1.08 1.37 22.03
C ILE A 234 -0.74 2.62 21.22
N ALA A 235 0.55 2.97 21.14
CA ALA A 235 1.02 4.04 20.27
C ALA A 235 0.70 3.74 18.81
N ILE A 236 0.05 4.67 18.12
CA ILE A 236 -0.26 4.60 16.69
C ILE A 236 1.02 4.42 15.88
N THR A 237 2.11 5.09 16.27
CA THR A 237 3.44 4.90 15.65
C THR A 237 3.94 3.46 15.72
N SER A 238 3.68 2.76 16.83
CA SER A 238 4.08 1.39 17.06
C SER A 238 3.14 0.43 16.34
N ALA A 239 1.84 0.57 16.54
CA ALA A 239 0.81 -0.24 15.87
C ALA A 239 0.93 -0.18 14.34
N ARG A 240 1.18 1.00 13.75
CA ARG A 240 1.34 1.16 12.29
C ARG A 240 2.43 0.27 11.69
N LYS A 241 3.49 -0.03 12.47
CA LYS A 241 4.57 -0.90 11.98
C LYS A 241 4.10 -2.33 11.79
N HIS A 242 3.12 -2.78 12.55
CA HIS A 242 2.72 -4.19 12.64
C HIS A 242 1.34 -4.48 12.07
N LEU A 243 0.42 -3.51 12.10
CA LEU A 243 -1.00 -3.73 11.84
C LEU A 243 -1.47 -3.06 10.55
N THR A 244 -2.44 -3.69 9.89
CA THR A 244 -3.24 -3.15 8.79
C THR A 244 -4.73 -3.39 9.09
N ASN A 245 -5.64 -2.72 8.38
CA ASN A 245 -7.08 -3.00 8.55
C ASN A 245 -7.47 -4.42 8.12
N THR A 246 -6.63 -5.09 7.32
CA THR A 246 -6.85 -6.45 6.83
C THR A 246 -6.11 -7.51 7.63
N GLY A 247 -5.27 -7.13 8.59
CA GLY A 247 -4.45 -8.06 9.36
C GLY A 247 -3.12 -7.44 9.75
N LEU A 248 -2.01 -8.05 9.32
CA LEU A 248 -0.66 -7.64 9.69
C LEU A 248 0.13 -7.11 8.50
N THR A 249 1.08 -6.22 8.79
CA THR A 249 2.16 -5.90 7.84
C THR A 249 3.12 -7.09 7.76
N LEU A 250 4.02 -7.11 6.76
CA LEU A 250 5.13 -8.08 6.72
C LEU A 250 5.95 -8.06 8.03
N TYR A 251 6.16 -6.87 8.59
CA TYR A 251 6.87 -6.70 9.86
C TYR A 251 6.08 -7.24 11.04
N GLY A 252 4.74 -7.11 11.02
CA GLY A 252 3.85 -7.75 11.99
C GLY A 252 3.90 -9.27 11.91
N MET A 253 3.89 -9.83 10.70
CA MET A 253 3.97 -11.28 10.48
C MET A 253 5.31 -11.85 10.98
N GLU A 254 6.45 -11.26 10.60
CA GLU A 254 7.77 -11.71 11.08
C GLU A 254 7.95 -11.56 12.59
N ARG A 255 7.28 -10.57 13.20
CA ARG A 255 7.33 -10.37 14.65
C ARG A 255 6.68 -11.53 15.41
N LEU A 256 5.72 -12.22 14.78
CA LEU A 256 5.03 -13.39 15.33
C LEU A 256 5.73 -14.73 15.01
N GLN A 257 6.66 -14.77 14.05
CA GLN A 257 7.39 -15.99 13.72
C GLN A 257 8.30 -16.43 14.87
N HIS A 258 8.35 -17.74 15.11
CA HIS A 258 9.35 -18.32 16.00
C HIS A 258 10.76 -18.08 15.44
N PRO A 259 11.80 -17.94 16.28
CA PRO A 259 13.16 -17.70 15.81
C PRO A 259 13.64 -18.73 14.77
N GLU A 260 13.16 -19.97 14.87
CA GLU A 260 13.46 -21.09 13.97
C GLU A 260 12.76 -20.99 12.61
N GLU A 261 11.65 -20.24 12.54
CA GLU A 261 10.87 -19.98 11.32
C GLU A 261 11.29 -18.69 10.62
N ARG A 262 12.17 -17.90 11.25
CA ARG A 262 12.69 -16.67 10.64
C ARG A 262 13.65 -17.03 9.54
N GLY A 263 13.26 -16.69 8.31
CA GLY A 263 14.11 -16.88 7.15
C GLY A 263 15.47 -16.18 7.30
N SER A 264 16.46 -16.65 6.56
CA SER A 264 17.81 -16.10 6.58
C SER A 264 17.87 -14.75 5.87
N ALA A 265 18.92 -13.98 6.14
CA ALA A 265 19.23 -12.81 5.32
C ALA A 265 19.54 -13.25 3.88
N ILE A 266 19.12 -12.44 2.90
CA ILE A 266 19.41 -12.71 1.49
C ILE A 266 20.92 -12.64 1.24
N THR A 267 21.43 -13.65 0.55
CA THR A 267 22.84 -13.74 0.16
C THR A 267 23.07 -13.08 -1.19
N LYS A 268 24.33 -12.76 -1.50
CA LYS A 268 24.70 -12.22 -2.82
C LYS A 268 24.40 -13.22 -3.94
N ALA A 269 24.60 -14.52 -3.69
CA ALA A 269 24.26 -15.58 -4.63
C ALA A 269 22.76 -15.58 -4.95
N GLN A 270 21.90 -15.49 -3.92
CA GLN A 270 20.44 -15.40 -4.11
C GLN A 270 20.02 -14.13 -4.88
N LEU A 271 20.67 -12.98 -4.63
CA LEU A 271 20.43 -11.76 -5.41
C LEU A 271 20.78 -11.95 -6.89
N LEU A 272 21.91 -12.60 -7.18
CA LEU A 272 22.34 -12.90 -8.55
C LEU A 272 21.40 -13.92 -9.21
N THR A 273 20.95 -14.94 -8.49
CA THR A 273 19.96 -15.90 -8.99
C THR A 273 18.69 -15.19 -9.40
N TRP A 274 18.12 -14.33 -8.54
CA TRP A 274 16.91 -13.60 -8.88
C TRP A 274 17.12 -12.60 -10.02
N LEU A 275 18.27 -11.93 -10.10
CA LEU A 275 18.58 -10.99 -11.18
C LEU A 275 18.70 -11.66 -12.55
N ASN A 276 19.23 -12.89 -12.58
CA ASN A 276 19.51 -13.61 -13.83
C ASN A 276 18.31 -14.45 -14.31
N MET A 277 17.20 -14.46 -13.59
CA MET A 277 15.99 -15.17 -14.01
C MET A 277 15.36 -14.50 -15.24
N SER A 278 14.83 -15.31 -16.14
CA SER A 278 14.04 -14.82 -17.26
C SER A 278 12.67 -14.30 -16.81
N PRO A 279 11.96 -13.50 -17.62
CA PRO A 279 10.59 -13.09 -17.33
C PRO A 279 9.64 -14.27 -17.07
N GLU A 280 9.81 -15.38 -17.79
CA GLU A 280 9.04 -16.61 -17.61
C GLU A 280 9.34 -17.28 -16.26
N GLU A 281 10.60 -17.27 -15.84
CA GLU A 281 11.02 -17.80 -14.54
C GLU A 281 10.49 -16.94 -13.38
N HIS A 282 10.51 -15.61 -13.53
CA HIS A 282 9.88 -14.70 -12.56
C HIS A 282 8.37 -14.93 -12.45
N SER A 283 7.69 -15.15 -13.58
CA SER A 283 6.26 -15.47 -13.63
C SER A 283 5.97 -16.80 -12.93
N LYS A 284 6.74 -17.85 -13.24
CA LYS A 284 6.64 -19.17 -12.58
C LYS A 284 6.90 -19.11 -11.08
N ALA A 285 7.80 -18.22 -10.64
CA ALA A 285 8.12 -18.04 -9.23
C ALA A 285 6.99 -17.36 -8.44
N GLY A 286 5.96 -16.82 -9.11
CA GLY A 286 4.82 -16.18 -8.44
C GLY A 286 5.20 -14.87 -7.73
N GLY A 287 6.23 -14.19 -8.22
CA GLY A 287 6.78 -12.96 -7.65
C GLY A 287 7.83 -13.17 -6.55
N TRP A 288 8.51 -12.09 -6.19
CA TRP A 288 9.69 -12.14 -5.31
C TRP A 288 9.37 -12.63 -3.89
N ILE A 289 8.14 -12.41 -3.39
CA ILE A 289 7.73 -12.87 -2.05
C ILE A 289 7.69 -14.39 -1.99
N THR A 290 6.96 -15.00 -2.92
CA THR A 290 6.81 -16.46 -3.04
C THR A 290 8.18 -17.11 -3.24
N TRP A 291 9.00 -16.52 -4.11
CA TRP A 291 10.37 -16.97 -4.33
C TRP A 291 11.22 -16.87 -3.06
N ALA A 292 11.22 -15.73 -2.37
CA ALA A 292 12.00 -15.53 -1.15
C ALA A 292 11.60 -16.53 -0.05
N GLN A 293 10.31 -16.79 0.12
CA GLN A 293 9.81 -17.78 1.07
C GLN A 293 10.25 -19.20 0.70
N ALA A 294 10.17 -19.59 -0.58
CA ALA A 294 10.64 -20.88 -1.07
C ALA A 294 12.16 -21.09 -0.86
N GLN A 295 12.92 -20.00 -0.86
CA GLN A 295 14.36 -19.99 -0.58
C GLN A 295 14.69 -19.88 0.92
N GLY A 296 13.70 -19.86 1.80
CA GLY A 296 13.89 -19.69 3.25
C GLY A 296 14.46 -18.32 3.63
N ILE A 297 14.24 -17.29 2.81
CA ILE A 297 14.72 -15.92 3.04
C ILE A 297 13.66 -15.13 3.80
N ALA A 298 14.08 -14.36 4.82
CA ALA A 298 13.18 -13.46 5.52
C ALA A 298 12.57 -12.44 4.54
N THR A 299 11.24 -12.41 4.43
CA THR A 299 10.53 -11.63 3.41
C THR A 299 10.81 -10.13 3.56
N ASN A 300 10.92 -9.60 4.77
CA ASN A 300 11.26 -8.21 5.02
C ASN A 300 12.73 -7.90 4.68
N ASN A 301 13.62 -8.89 4.83
CA ASN A 301 15.00 -8.75 4.35
C ASN A 301 15.03 -8.72 2.82
N ALA A 302 14.36 -9.67 2.16
CA ALA A 302 14.25 -9.77 0.71
C ALA A 302 13.62 -8.50 0.09
N ARG A 303 12.58 -7.92 0.72
CA ARG A 303 11.91 -6.66 0.27
C ARG A 303 12.90 -5.53 -0.01
N MET A 304 13.98 -5.47 0.78
CA MET A 304 14.96 -4.39 0.65
C MET A 304 15.77 -4.48 -0.64
N TYR A 305 15.82 -5.65 -1.28
CA TYR A 305 16.73 -5.96 -2.39
C TYR A 305 16.03 -6.49 -3.63
N LEU A 306 14.85 -7.10 -3.52
CA LEU A 306 14.12 -7.72 -4.62
C LEU A 306 12.89 -6.89 -5.06
N SER A 307 12.58 -6.95 -6.36
CA SER A 307 11.31 -6.54 -6.96
C SER A 307 10.79 -7.66 -7.87
N ASN A 308 9.55 -7.55 -8.36
CA ASN A 308 9.01 -8.53 -9.32
C ASN A 308 9.67 -8.45 -10.70
N THR A 309 10.42 -7.38 -10.97
CA THR A 309 11.10 -7.11 -12.24
C THR A 309 12.62 -7.29 -12.14
N GLY A 310 13.13 -7.80 -11.01
CA GLY A 310 14.55 -7.99 -10.75
C GLY A 310 14.95 -7.45 -9.38
N LEU A 311 15.93 -6.56 -9.33
CA LEU A 311 16.47 -6.02 -8.07
C LEU A 311 16.10 -4.56 -7.85
N THR A 312 15.95 -4.19 -6.58
CA THR A 312 15.88 -2.78 -6.19
C THR A 312 17.24 -2.10 -6.38
N ALA A 313 17.28 -0.76 -6.37
CA ALA A 313 18.53 -0.02 -6.38
C ALA A 313 19.51 -0.48 -5.27
N ARG A 314 18.96 -0.83 -4.10
CA ARG A 314 19.75 -1.34 -2.98
C ARG A 314 20.20 -2.79 -3.19
N GLY A 315 19.42 -3.60 -3.90
CA GLY A 315 19.84 -4.93 -4.39
C GLY A 315 21.03 -4.82 -5.35
N MET A 316 20.93 -3.91 -6.32
CA MET A 316 21.99 -3.62 -7.28
C MET A 316 23.27 -3.13 -6.58
N GLU A 317 23.15 -2.20 -5.64
CA GLU A 317 24.28 -1.70 -4.85
C GLU A 317 24.95 -2.84 -4.05
N ARG A 318 24.15 -3.73 -3.44
CA ARG A 318 24.67 -4.84 -2.65
C ARG A 318 25.48 -5.84 -3.47
N ILE A 319 25.13 -6.05 -4.75
CA ILE A 319 25.93 -6.89 -5.66
C ILE A 319 27.24 -6.21 -6.06
N GLN A 320 27.22 -4.88 -6.25
CA GLN A 320 28.40 -4.11 -6.65
C GLN A 320 29.44 -3.96 -5.53
N ARG A 321 29.02 -4.07 -4.26
CA ARG A 321 29.97 -4.10 -3.14
C ARG A 321 30.75 -5.43 -3.13
N PRO A 322 32.09 -5.40 -2.97
CA PRO A 322 32.84 -6.59 -2.59
C PRO A 322 32.28 -7.09 -1.26
N GLU A 323 32.07 -8.40 -1.11
CA GLU A 323 31.87 -8.95 0.22
C GLU A 323 33.14 -8.64 1.00
N GLU A 324 33.05 -7.78 2.02
CA GLU A 324 34.09 -7.68 3.03
C GLU A 324 34.21 -9.07 3.63
N ARG A 325 35.20 -9.80 3.12
CA ARG A 325 35.61 -11.10 3.60
C ARG A 325 36.08 -10.85 5.03
N GLY A 326 35.17 -11.04 5.99
CA GLY A 326 35.53 -11.16 7.39
C GLY A 326 36.48 -12.34 7.50
N PHE A 327 37.78 -12.06 7.48
CA PHE A 327 38.78 -13.05 7.84
C PHE A 327 38.56 -13.41 9.32
N PRO A 328 38.68 -14.70 9.67
CA PRO A 328 38.65 -15.11 11.06
C PRO A 328 39.91 -14.56 11.71
N ILE A 329 39.76 -13.75 12.76
CA ILE A 329 40.86 -13.56 13.70
C ILE A 329 40.88 -14.83 14.55
N THR A 330 41.56 -15.84 14.03
CA THR A 330 42.21 -16.85 14.86
C THR A 330 43.42 -16.22 15.52
N ASP A 331 43.45 -16.35 16.85
CA ASP A 331 44.62 -16.55 17.71
C ASP A 331 45.44 -15.32 18.17
N ARG A 332 45.21 -14.87 19.41
CA ARG A 332 46.08 -15.18 20.57
C ARG A 332 45.51 -14.62 21.87
#